data_AF-A0A0D8W9P3-F1
#
_entry.id   AF-A0A0D8W9P3-F1
#
_cell.length_a   1.000
_cell.length_b   1.000
_cell.length_c   1.000
_cell.angle_alpha   90.00
_cell.angle_beta   90.00
_cell.angle_gamma   90.00
#
_symmetry.space_group_name_H-M   'P 1'
#
loop_
_entity.id
_entity.type
_entity.pdbx_description
1 polymer ?
#
loop_
_entity_poly.entity_id
_entity_poly.type
_entity_poly.pdbx_seq_one_letter_code
_entity_poly.pdbx_strand_id
1 'polypeptide(L)' 'MELKKLMEHISITSDYRHARKVEHKLSDILLLTICAVISCADGWEDIEDFGETHLDFLKQYGDF' A
#
# COMPACT_ATOMS: atom_id res chain seq x y z
N MET A 1 6.88 14.73 4.85
CA MET A 1 7.28 15.45 3.62
C MET A 1 7.70 14.46 2.53
N GLU A 2 8.45 13.40 2.86
CA GLU A 2 8.89 12.41 1.87
C GLU A 2 7.83 11.36 1.49
N LEU A 3 7.02 10.86 2.44
CA LEU A 3 5.99 9.86 2.12
C LEU A 3 4.88 10.42 1.21
N LYS A 4 4.58 11.72 1.30
CA LYS A 4 3.61 12.39 0.40
C LYS A 4 4.08 12.39 -1.06
N LYS A 5 5.38 12.58 -1.31
CA LYS A 5 5.95 12.49 -2.67
C LYS A 5 5.89 11.07 -3.22
N LEU A 6 6.10 10.07 -2.36
CA LEU A 6 5.90 8.67 -2.74
C LEU A 6 4.43 8.43 -3.15
N MET A 7 3.47 8.94 -2.36
CA MET A 7 2.05 8.85 -2.68
C MET A 7 1.71 9.52 -4.02
N GLU A 8 2.24 10.73 -4.27
CA GLU A 8 2.07 11.41 -5.56
C GLU A 8 2.60 10.55 -6.72
N HIS A 9 3.79 9.96 -6.56
CA HIS A 9 4.40 9.12 -7.59
C HIS A 9 3.63 7.82 -7.87
N ILE A 10 3.13 7.14 -6.84
CA ILE A 10 2.35 5.90 -7.06
C ILE A 10 0.94 6.21 -7.56
N SER A 11 0.36 7.37 -7.21
CA SER A 11 -1.01 7.75 -7.60
C SER A 11 -1.20 7.93 -9.12
N ILE A 12 -0.12 8.26 -9.84
CA ILE A 12 -0.14 8.40 -11.31
C ILE A 12 0.01 7.06 -12.04
N THR A 13 0.23 5.95 -11.32
CA THR A 13 0.40 4.64 -11.93
C THR A 13 -0.93 4.12 -12.46
N SER A 14 -0.97 3.81 -13.76
CA SER A 14 -2.13 3.20 -14.40
C SER A 14 -2.45 1.83 -13.80
N ASP A 15 -3.72 1.62 -13.44
CA ASP A 15 -4.21 0.33 -12.97
C ASP A 15 -4.72 -0.51 -14.14
N TYR A 16 -3.94 -1.53 -14.51
CA TYR A 16 -4.26 -2.46 -15.61
C TYR A 16 -5.03 -3.70 -15.13
N ARG A 17 -5.39 -3.79 -13.85
CA ARG A 17 -6.17 -4.92 -13.32
C ARG A 17 -7.57 -4.92 -13.93
N HIS A 18 -8.18 -6.10 -14.01
CA HIS A 18 -9.55 -6.21 -14.48
C HIS A 18 -10.50 -5.44 -13.57
N ALA A 19 -11.15 -4.38 -14.08
CA ALA A 19 -11.98 -3.48 -13.28
C ALA A 19 -13.07 -4.18 -12.44
N ARG A 20 -13.62 -5.31 -12.91
CA ARG A 20 -14.62 -6.11 -12.16
C ARG A 20 -14.04 -6.94 -11.01
N LYS A 21 -12.72 -6.96 -10.84
CA LYS A 21 -11.97 -7.69 -9.81
C LYS A 21 -11.15 -6.76 -8.92
N VAL A 22 -11.41 -5.45 -8.98
CA VAL A 22 -10.71 -4.45 -8.17
C VAL A 22 -11.54 -4.18 -6.92
N GLU A 23 -11.06 -4.67 -5.77
CA GLU A 23 -11.66 -4.40 -4.45
C GLU A 23 -10.93 -3.27 -3.72
N HIS A 24 -9.62 -3.13 -3.96
CA HIS A 24 -8.76 -2.13 -3.32
C HIS A 24 -8.02 -1.30 -4.37
N LYS A 25 -7.75 -0.02 -4.07
CA LYS A 25 -6.99 0.87 -4.96
C LYS A 25 -5.56 0.36 -5.11
N LEU A 26 -5.01 0.48 -6.32
CA LEU A 26 -3.63 0.05 -6.59
C LEU A 26 -2.63 0.82 -5.72
N SER A 27 -2.87 2.11 -5.50
CA SER A 27 -2.04 2.96 -4.64
C SER A 27 -1.92 2.43 -3.20
N ASP A 28 -3.02 1.91 -2.65
CA ASP A 28 -3.07 1.46 -1.25
C ASP A 28 -2.31 0.14 -1.13
N ILE A 29 -2.48 -0.77 -2.09
CA ILE A 29 -1.70 -2.03 -2.16
C ILE A 29 -0.21 -1.73 -2.30
N LEU A 30 0.18 -0.80 -3.17
CA LEU A 30 1.58 -0.41 -3.36
C LEU A 30 2.17 0.23 -2.10
N LEU A 31 1.43 1.12 -1.43
CA LEU A 31 1.87 1.73 -0.18
C LEU A 31 2.13 0.66 0.89
N LEU A 32 1.16 -0.23 1.14
CA LEU A 32 1.29 -1.31 2.12
C LEU A 32 2.51 -2.20 1.81
N THR A 33 2.62 -2.65 0.57
CA THR A 33 3.69 -3.56 0.14
C THR A 33 5.06 -2.90 0.30
N ILE A 34 5.23 -1.64 -0.14
CA ILE A 34 6.50 -0.92 -0.02
C ILE A 34 6.87 -0.75 1.46
N CYS A 35 5.94 -0.29 2.30
CA CYS A 35 6.18 -0.07 3.72
C CYS A 35 6.54 -1.37 4.47
N ALA A 36 5.87 -2.47 4.16
CA ALA A 36 6.15 -3.76 4.76
C ALA A 36 7.51 -4.33 4.29
N VAL A 37 7.80 -4.29 2.98
CA VAL A 37 9.05 -4.84 2.41
C VAL A 37 10.28 -4.08 2.90
N ILE A 38 10.23 -2.73 2.99
CA ILE A 38 11.35 -1.97 3.58
C ILE A 38 11.49 -2.20 5.09
N SER A 39 10.43 -2.69 5.73
CA SER A 39 10.42 -3.13 7.14
C SER A 39 10.80 -4.62 7.28
N CYS A 40 11.40 -5.20 6.25
CA CYS A 40 11.89 -6.59 6.21
C CYS A 40 10.81 -7.68 6.24
N ALA A 41 9.59 -7.40 5.75
CA ALA A 41 8.60 -8.46 5.48
C ALA A 41 9.07 -9.35 4.31
N ASP A 42 9.07 -10.68 4.49
CA ASP A 42 9.59 -11.66 3.52
C ASP A 42 8.48 -12.46 2.80
N GLY A 43 7.21 -12.08 3.00
CA GLY A 43 6.07 -12.73 2.38
C GLY A 43 4.76 -11.98 2.55
N TRP A 44 3.69 -12.52 1.98
CA TRP A 44 2.35 -11.92 2.08
C TRP A 44 1.77 -11.97 3.50
N GLU A 45 2.08 -13.02 4.27
CA GLU A 45 1.70 -13.13 5.68
C GLU A 45 2.36 -12.00 6.50
N ASP A 46 3.67 -11.79 6.36
CA ASP A 46 4.36 -10.68 7.03
C ASP A 46 3.84 -9.30 6.60
N ILE A 47 3.40 -9.14 5.34
CA ILE A 47 2.81 -7.90 4.84
C ILE A 47 1.42 -7.67 5.45
N GLU A 48 0.61 -8.73 5.59
CA GLU A 48 -0.68 -8.68 6.27
C GLU A 48 -0.49 -8.30 7.75
N ASP A 49 0.40 -8.99 8.46
CA ASP A 49 0.74 -8.70 9.86
C ASP A 49 1.23 -7.26 10.04
N PHE A 50 2.07 -6.76 9.12
CA PHE A 50 2.50 -5.37 9.11
C PHE A 50 1.31 -4.41 8.95
N GLY A 51 0.40 -4.71 8.02
CA GLY A 51 -0.78 -3.93 7.72
C GLY A 51 -1.74 -3.81 8.90
N GLU A 52 -2.02 -4.94 9.57
CA GLU A 52 -2.85 -4.97 10.78
C GLU A 52 -2.18 -4.22 11.94
N THR A 53 -0.88 -4.44 12.15
CA THR A 53 -0.13 -3.82 13.25
C THR A 53 -0.01 -2.30 13.09
N HIS A 54 0.09 -1.80 11.85
CA HIS A 54 0.33 -0.39 11.54
C HIS A 54 -0.86 0.29 10.85
N LEU A 55 -2.08 -0.20 11.07
CA LEU A 55 -3.29 0.28 10.40
C LEU A 55 -3.51 1.80 10.56
N ASP A 56 -3.33 2.32 11.77
CA ASP A 56 -3.49 3.76 12.06
C ASP A 56 -2.46 4.64 11.34
N PHE A 57 -1.28 4.10 11.04
CA PHE A 57 -0.27 4.77 10.22
C PHE A 57 -0.70 4.78 8.75
N LEU A 58 -1.17 3.65 8.22
CA LEU A 58 -1.58 3.50 6.82
C LEU A 58 -2.81 4.37 6.47
N LYS A 59 -3.77 4.48 7.39
CA LYS A 59 -4.96 5.35 7.28
C LYS A 59 -4.65 6.84 7.10
N GLN A 60 -3.44 7.28 7.42
CA GLN A 60 -3.01 8.67 7.18
C GLN A 60 -2.74 8.96 5.70
N TYR A 61 -2.58 7.92 4.87
CA TYR A 61 -2.10 8.03 3.50
C TYR A 61 -2.97 7.31 2.46
N GLY A 62 -3.79 6.32 2.86
CA GLY A 62 -4.67 5.58 1.96
C GLY A 62 -5.97 5.13 2.61
N ASP A 63 -6.74 4.30 1.90
CA ASP A 63 -8.07 3.82 2.29
C ASP A 63 -7.97 2.40 2.88
N PHE A 64 -7.65 2.31 4.17
CA PHE A 64 -7.42 1.07 4.94
C PHE A 64 -8.39 0.95 6.13
#